data_AF-A0A178K4S3-F1
#
_entry.id   AF-A0A178K4S3-F1
#
_cell.length_a   1.000
_cell.length_b   1.000
_cell.length_c   1.000
_cell.angle_alpha   90.00
_cell.angle_beta   90.00
_cell.angle_gamma   90.00
#
_symmetry.space_group_name_H-M   'P 1'
#
loop_
_entity.id
_entity.type
_entity.pdbx_description
1 polymer ?
#
loop_
_entity_poly.entity_id
_entity_poly.type
_entity_poly.pdbx_seq_one_letter_code
_entity_poly.pdbx_strand_id
1 'polypeptide(L)'
;MKKFLIMLSAILTVFVLASCGANKKDEKIEPSATQSSSTKEEQKETSTKSESQTSTSSSMATPSTTMEKKSETGKNLYEEVTERYNHFTDLLKQGNREDLYEENKQHKIASDEYGLIFSRMDYKNAPDWKYVIADLNKDGQDELLIGDEKFVSAIYYLENKQPKLLHTAYVASAGGFRSSLVIYENGQVRYADWQSTRPEMNLSLYAFDKDGVQKIKEGIFQIGSDQKPEQILEISSNELDLAKFEWKEFEPAN
;
A
#
# COMPACT_ATOMS: atom_id res chain seq x y z
N MET A 1 37.36 -25.09 -19.16
CA MET A 1 37.66 -24.84 -17.73
C MET A 1 38.55 -23.61 -17.59
N LYS A 2 38.02 -22.50 -17.04
CA LYS A 2 38.66 -21.29 -16.45
C LYS A 2 37.59 -20.18 -16.45
N LYS A 3 36.71 -20.13 -15.44
CA LYS A 3 36.77 -19.37 -14.17
C LYS A 3 36.70 -17.83 -14.34
N PHE A 4 35.50 -17.32 -14.06
CA PHE A 4 35.10 -16.10 -13.33
C PHE A 4 35.97 -14.84 -13.36
N LEU A 5 35.32 -13.70 -13.70
CA LEU A 5 35.33 -12.51 -12.84
C LEU A 5 34.10 -11.65 -13.13
N ILE A 6 33.13 -11.64 -12.21
CA ILE A 6 32.02 -10.68 -12.17
C ILE A 6 32.48 -9.55 -11.26
N MET A 7 32.63 -8.35 -11.82
CA MET A 7 32.84 -7.10 -11.06
C MET A 7 31.49 -6.64 -10.49
N LEU A 8 31.31 -6.80 -9.18
CA LEU A 8 30.28 -6.07 -8.43
C LEU A 8 30.76 -4.63 -8.24
N SER A 9 30.08 -3.65 -8.83
CA SER A 9 30.28 -2.23 -8.54
C SER A 9 29.16 -1.75 -7.63
N ALA A 10 29.36 -1.88 -6.32
CA ALA A 10 28.51 -1.26 -5.31
C ALA A 10 28.89 0.22 -5.18
N ILE A 11 28.06 1.12 -5.72
CA ILE A 11 28.17 2.56 -5.47
C ILE A 11 27.29 2.88 -4.27
N LEU A 12 27.90 2.90 -3.09
CA LEU A 12 27.31 3.39 -1.85
C LEU A 12 27.58 4.90 -1.77
N THR A 13 26.62 5.72 -2.20
CA THR A 13 26.69 7.18 -2.04
C THR A 13 26.30 7.56 -0.61
N VAL A 14 27.33 7.80 0.22
CA VAL A 14 27.19 8.40 1.55
C VAL A 14 26.95 9.90 1.38
N PHE A 15 25.76 10.39 1.72
CA PHE A 15 25.54 11.83 1.90
C PHE A 15 25.99 12.25 3.29
N VAL A 16 27.01 13.09 3.33
CA VAL A 16 27.53 13.77 4.52
C VAL A 16 26.50 14.83 4.96
N LEU A 17 26.00 14.72 6.19
CA LEU A 17 25.18 15.77 6.81
C LEU A 17 26.08 16.94 7.22
N ALA A 18 25.96 18.06 6.51
CA ALA A 18 26.45 19.35 6.95
C ALA A 18 25.47 19.93 7.98
N SER A 19 25.90 19.94 9.24
CA SER A 19 25.29 20.71 10.34
C SER A 19 25.82 22.14 10.32
N CYS A 20 24.92 23.13 10.33
CA CYS A 20 25.02 24.50 10.87
C CYS A 20 23.69 25.21 10.50
N GLY A 21 22.95 25.95 11.32
CA GLY A 21 23.07 26.38 12.70
C GLY A 21 21.84 27.28 13.03
N ALA A 22 21.43 27.26 14.30
CA ALA A 22 20.61 28.21 15.05
C ALA A 22 19.63 29.16 14.32
N ASN A 23 18.34 29.08 14.70
CA ASN A 23 17.58 30.27 15.08
C ASN A 23 16.57 29.93 16.19
N LYS A 24 16.84 30.49 17.38
CA LYS A 24 15.91 30.51 18.51
C LYS A 24 14.82 31.54 18.23
N LYS A 25 13.56 31.18 18.41
CA LYS A 25 12.52 32.11 18.87
C LYS A 25 11.65 31.38 19.89
N ASP A 26 11.63 31.93 21.09
CA ASP A 26 10.84 31.50 22.23
C ASP A 26 9.35 31.68 21.93
N GLU A 27 8.55 30.65 22.16
CA GLU A 27 7.12 30.83 22.41
C GLU A 27 6.68 29.95 23.60
N LYS A 28 5.90 30.61 24.45
CA LYS A 28 5.61 30.32 25.85
C LYS A 28 4.66 29.13 25.98
N ILE A 29 5.09 28.10 26.70
CA ILE A 29 4.25 26.99 27.17
C ILE A 29 3.40 27.47 28.35
N GLU A 30 2.10 27.21 28.29
CA GLU A 30 1.17 27.27 29.43
C GLU A 30 0.59 25.86 29.63
N PRO A 31 0.67 25.25 30.84
CA PRO A 31 0.20 23.89 31.06
C PRO A 31 -1.25 23.90 31.57
N SER A 32 -2.09 23.00 31.06
CA SER A 32 -3.37 22.71 31.72
C SER A 32 -3.61 21.20 31.85
N ALA A 33 -3.57 20.78 33.12
CA ALA A 33 -4.32 19.74 33.79
C ALA A 33 -4.34 18.30 33.22
N THR A 34 -3.49 17.48 33.82
CA THR A 34 -3.70 16.06 34.10
C THR A 34 -4.94 15.86 35.00
N GLN A 35 -5.87 14.98 34.62
CA GLN A 35 -6.72 14.29 35.59
C GLN A 35 -6.74 12.79 35.29
N SER A 36 -6.10 12.06 36.21
CA SER A 36 -6.26 10.64 36.46
C SER A 36 -7.31 10.46 37.55
N SER A 37 -8.21 9.49 37.42
CA SER A 37 -8.88 8.91 38.59
C SER A 37 -9.25 7.44 38.38
N SER A 38 -8.94 6.69 39.42
CA SER A 38 -8.98 5.24 39.65
C SER A 38 -10.38 4.60 39.66
N THR A 39 -10.40 3.33 39.24
CA THR A 39 -11.18 2.16 39.71
C THR A 39 -12.00 2.30 41.00
N LYS A 40 -13.25 1.81 40.96
CA LYS A 40 -13.78 0.77 41.88
C LYS A 40 -15.08 0.14 41.36
N GLU A 41 -15.11 -1.19 41.33
CA GLU A 41 -16.29 -2.04 41.15
C GLU A 41 -17.20 -2.00 42.39
N GLU A 42 -18.52 -2.15 42.19
CA GLU A 42 -19.35 -2.95 43.08
C GLU A 42 -20.63 -3.43 42.36
N GLN A 43 -20.84 -4.74 42.38
CA GLN A 43 -22.01 -5.45 41.86
C GLN A 43 -23.25 -5.20 42.74
N LYS A 44 -24.44 -5.17 42.11
CA LYS A 44 -25.64 -5.81 42.70
C LYS A 44 -26.65 -6.19 41.63
N GLU A 45 -26.92 -7.49 41.55
CA GLU A 45 -27.96 -8.14 40.76
C GLU A 45 -29.37 -7.68 41.15
N THR A 46 -30.30 -7.66 40.19
CA THR A 46 -31.60 -8.35 40.31
C THR A 46 -32.29 -8.41 38.95
N SER A 47 -32.80 -9.61 38.67
CA SER A 47 -33.50 -10.12 37.49
C SER A 47 -34.85 -9.44 37.22
N THR A 48 -35.34 -9.49 35.97
CA THR A 48 -36.57 -10.20 35.54
C THR A 48 -37.24 -9.53 34.30
N LYS A 49 -37.15 -10.25 33.16
CA LYS A 49 -38.22 -10.61 32.19
C LYS A 49 -38.85 -9.57 31.24
N SER A 50 -38.76 -9.95 29.95
CA SER A 50 -39.67 -9.77 28.79
C SER A 50 -40.05 -8.32 28.40
N GLU A 51 -40.15 -7.93 27.13
CA GLU A 51 -40.90 -8.57 26.05
C GLU A 51 -40.54 -7.90 24.71
N SER A 52 -40.71 -8.64 23.62
CA SER A 52 -40.38 -8.28 22.24
C SER A 52 -41.29 -7.17 21.70
N GLN A 53 -40.76 -6.23 20.89
CA GLN A 53 -41.47 -5.68 19.74
C GLN A 53 -40.53 -5.31 18.58
N THR A 54 -40.73 -6.02 17.47
CA THR A 54 -40.36 -5.72 16.09
C THR A 54 -40.90 -4.37 15.62
N SER A 55 -40.13 -3.59 14.85
CA SER A 55 -40.58 -2.86 13.64
C SER A 55 -39.49 -2.00 12.97
N THR A 56 -39.15 -2.41 11.73
CA THR A 56 -39.17 -1.58 10.51
C THR A 56 -37.97 -0.68 10.15
N SER A 57 -37.11 -1.26 9.31
CA SER A 57 -36.73 -0.81 7.96
C SER A 57 -36.15 0.60 7.74
N SER A 58 -34.87 0.65 7.37
CA SER A 58 -34.37 1.55 6.31
C SER A 58 -33.04 1.03 5.76
N SER A 59 -33.12 0.03 4.89
CA SER A 59 -32.01 -0.38 4.03
C SER A 59 -31.92 0.59 2.84
N MET A 60 -30.90 1.46 2.84
CA MET A 60 -30.48 2.16 1.63
C MET A 60 -29.88 1.12 0.67
N ALA A 61 -30.62 0.79 -0.38
CA ALA A 61 -30.11 0.03 -1.51
C ALA A 61 -29.22 0.94 -2.37
N THR A 62 -27.93 0.65 -2.42
CA THR A 62 -27.04 1.07 -3.50
C THR A 62 -27.48 0.41 -4.81
N PRO A 63 -27.52 1.11 -5.95
CA PRO A 63 -27.97 0.53 -7.20
C PRO A 63 -26.96 -0.49 -7.71
N SER A 64 -27.32 -1.77 -7.66
CA SER A 64 -26.62 -2.85 -8.36
C SER A 64 -27.01 -2.83 -9.84
N THR A 65 -26.11 -2.36 -10.69
CA THR A 65 -26.28 -2.46 -12.14
C THR A 65 -25.78 -3.84 -12.57
N THR A 66 -26.73 -4.75 -12.80
CA THR A 66 -26.46 -6.06 -13.38
C THR A 66 -26.03 -5.88 -14.84
N MET A 67 -24.77 -6.18 -15.17
CA MET A 67 -24.32 -6.37 -16.55
C MET A 67 -24.00 -7.84 -16.81
N GLU A 68 -24.45 -8.30 -17.97
CA GLU A 68 -24.48 -9.69 -18.39
C GLU A 68 -23.09 -10.28 -18.68
N LYS A 69 -23.00 -11.58 -18.39
CA LYS A 69 -21.83 -12.44 -18.40
C LYS A 69 -21.23 -12.60 -19.80
N LYS A 70 -20.12 -11.90 -20.06
CA LYS A 70 -19.13 -12.20 -21.11
C LYS A 70 -17.89 -12.79 -20.43
N SER A 71 -17.24 -13.78 -21.04
CA SER A 71 -16.09 -14.48 -20.43
C SER A 71 -15.04 -13.49 -19.88
N GLU A 72 -14.89 -13.46 -18.56
CA GLU A 72 -13.96 -12.58 -17.84
C GLU A 72 -12.51 -13.03 -18.08
N THR A 73 -11.89 -12.55 -19.15
CA THR A 73 -10.43 -12.37 -19.13
C THR A 73 -10.06 -11.52 -17.92
N GLY A 74 -8.99 -11.83 -17.18
CA GLY A 74 -8.59 -11.13 -15.95
C GLY A 74 -8.55 -9.59 -16.08
N LYS A 75 -8.29 -9.07 -17.28
CA LYS A 75 -8.40 -7.64 -17.61
C LYS A 75 -9.77 -7.02 -17.27
N ASN A 76 -10.86 -7.73 -17.48
CA ASN A 76 -12.22 -7.23 -17.24
C ASN A 76 -12.50 -7.02 -15.74
N LEU A 77 -11.85 -7.80 -14.88
CA LEU A 77 -12.08 -7.74 -13.43
C LEU A 77 -11.35 -6.55 -12.80
N TYR A 78 -10.25 -6.11 -13.41
CA TYR A 78 -9.43 -4.99 -12.93
C TYR A 78 -9.74 -3.65 -13.59
N GLU A 79 -10.74 -3.60 -14.49
CA GLU A 79 -11.06 -2.40 -15.28
C GLU A 79 -11.30 -1.18 -14.39
N GLU A 80 -12.15 -1.30 -13.37
CA GLU A 80 -12.45 -0.22 -12.41
C GLU A 80 -11.19 0.30 -11.71
N VAL A 81 -10.26 -0.59 -11.34
CA VAL A 81 -8.99 -0.19 -10.71
C VAL A 81 -8.13 0.57 -11.71
N THR A 82 -8.03 0.08 -12.95
CA THR A 82 -7.22 0.75 -13.98
C THR A 82 -7.78 2.11 -14.39
N GLU A 83 -9.10 2.25 -14.51
CA GLU A 83 -9.77 3.54 -14.78
C GLU A 83 -9.54 4.54 -13.65
N ARG A 84 -9.58 4.07 -12.40
CA ARG A 84 -9.33 4.91 -11.22
C ARG A 84 -7.90 5.41 -11.15
N TYR A 85 -6.90 4.57 -11.45
CA TYR A 85 -5.51 5.01 -11.55
C TYR A 85 -5.24 5.94 -12.75
N ASN A 86 -5.98 5.77 -13.84
CA ASN A 86 -5.94 6.71 -14.95
C ASN A 86 -6.44 8.11 -14.52
N HIS A 87 -7.59 8.16 -13.84
CA HIS A 87 -8.12 9.41 -13.30
C HIS A 87 -7.15 10.10 -12.34
N PHE A 88 -6.54 9.35 -11.42
CA PHE A 88 -5.52 9.90 -10.53
C PHE A 88 -4.29 10.42 -11.29
N THR A 89 -3.90 9.80 -12.41
CA THR A 89 -2.80 10.28 -13.26
C THR A 89 -3.13 11.66 -13.83
N ASP A 90 -4.36 11.88 -14.28
CA ASP A 90 -4.80 13.18 -14.79
C ASP A 90 -4.84 14.26 -13.70
N LEU A 91 -5.29 13.91 -12.49
CA LEU A 91 -5.24 14.82 -11.34
C LEU A 91 -3.81 15.21 -10.96
N LEU A 92 -2.89 14.24 -10.96
CA LEU A 92 -1.48 14.51 -10.69
C LEU A 92 -0.87 15.47 -11.74
N LYS A 93 -1.25 15.34 -13.02
CA LYS A 93 -0.83 16.24 -14.10
C LYS A 93 -1.35 17.68 -13.92
N GLN A 94 -2.55 17.83 -13.39
CA GLN A 94 -3.13 19.14 -13.07
C GLN A 94 -2.47 19.80 -11.86
N GLY A 95 -1.93 19.00 -10.93
CA GLY A 95 -1.26 19.47 -9.73
C GLY A 95 -2.20 20.15 -8.72
N ASN A 96 -3.51 19.93 -8.84
CA ASN A 96 -4.51 20.55 -7.97
C ASN A 96 -4.78 19.68 -6.74
N ARG A 97 -4.28 20.11 -5.57
CA ARG A 97 -4.40 19.37 -4.30
C ARG A 97 -5.84 19.37 -3.76
N GLU A 98 -6.54 20.49 -3.91
CA GLU A 98 -7.91 20.65 -3.48
C GLU A 98 -8.84 19.67 -4.19
N ASP A 99 -8.62 19.42 -5.49
CA ASP A 99 -9.43 18.47 -6.27
C ASP A 99 -9.29 17.04 -5.73
N LEU A 100 -8.09 16.58 -5.39
CA LEU A 100 -7.89 15.26 -4.77
C LEU A 100 -8.56 15.17 -3.39
N TYR A 101 -8.52 16.25 -2.60
CA TYR A 101 -9.17 16.26 -1.30
C TYR A 101 -10.69 16.15 -1.42
N GLU A 102 -11.29 16.85 -2.37
CA GLU A 102 -12.73 16.75 -2.64
C GLU A 102 -13.10 15.39 -3.26
N GLU A 103 -12.28 14.86 -4.16
CA GLU A 103 -12.47 13.53 -4.72
C GLU A 103 -12.44 12.45 -3.62
N ASN A 104 -11.47 12.53 -2.70
CA ASN A 104 -11.40 11.60 -1.58
C ASN A 104 -12.65 11.66 -0.69
N LYS A 105 -13.21 12.85 -0.45
CA LYS A 105 -14.47 12.99 0.29
C LYS A 105 -15.66 12.36 -0.43
N GLN A 106 -15.71 12.48 -1.76
CA GLN A 106 -16.84 12.01 -2.58
C GLN A 106 -16.77 10.51 -2.83
N HIS A 107 -15.58 10.00 -3.17
CA HIS A 107 -15.36 8.64 -3.67
C HIS A 107 -14.79 7.69 -2.61
N LYS A 108 -14.47 8.19 -1.40
CA LYS A 108 -13.88 7.41 -0.30
C LYS A 108 -12.69 6.57 -0.78
N ILE A 109 -11.73 7.22 -1.44
CA ILE A 109 -10.48 6.58 -1.84
C ILE A 109 -9.94 5.84 -0.61
N ALA A 110 -9.60 4.55 -0.78
CA ALA A 110 -9.05 3.78 0.32
C ALA A 110 -7.86 4.55 0.91
N SER A 111 -7.77 4.61 2.25
CA SER A 111 -6.76 5.41 2.97
C SER A 111 -5.35 5.20 2.45
N ASP A 112 -5.06 3.96 2.04
CA ASP A 112 -3.75 3.50 1.66
C ASP A 112 -3.39 3.95 0.23
N GLU A 113 -4.38 4.11 -0.65
CA GLU A 113 -4.19 4.70 -1.98
C GLU A 113 -4.09 6.22 -1.92
N TYR A 114 -4.87 6.86 -1.05
CA TYR A 114 -4.79 8.31 -0.86
C TYR A 114 -3.37 8.73 -0.47
N GLY A 115 -2.71 8.00 0.43
CA GLY A 115 -1.32 8.26 0.81
C GLY A 115 -0.35 8.19 -0.37
N LEU A 116 -0.50 7.17 -1.23
CA LEU A 116 0.30 7.02 -2.45
C LEU A 116 0.08 8.20 -3.43
N ILE A 117 -1.17 8.54 -3.74
CA ILE A 117 -1.50 9.61 -4.70
C ILE A 117 -1.02 10.95 -4.16
N PHE A 118 -1.34 11.25 -2.90
CA PHE A 118 -0.93 12.50 -2.24
C PHE A 118 0.58 12.65 -2.21
N SER A 119 1.33 11.56 -1.96
CA SER A 119 2.79 11.60 -1.97
C SER A 119 3.36 12.05 -3.32
N ARG A 120 2.69 11.73 -4.44
CA ARG A 120 3.16 12.05 -5.78
C ARG A 120 2.85 13.49 -6.22
N MET A 121 1.93 14.19 -5.56
CA MET A 121 1.51 15.54 -5.93
C MET A 121 2.60 16.62 -5.82
N ASP A 122 3.63 16.40 -4.99
CA ASP A 122 4.75 17.33 -4.85
C ASP A 122 5.85 17.11 -5.91
N TYR A 123 5.79 16.02 -6.67
CA TYR A 123 6.75 15.69 -7.70
C TYR A 123 6.31 16.31 -9.02
N LYS A 124 6.84 17.49 -9.36
CA LYS A 124 6.52 18.26 -10.58
C LYS A 124 6.68 17.51 -11.92
N ASN A 125 7.23 16.30 -11.92
CA ASN A 125 7.32 15.40 -13.07
C ASN A 125 7.24 13.94 -12.59
N ALA A 126 6.28 13.62 -11.72
CA ALA A 126 6.04 12.23 -11.34
C ALA A 126 5.82 11.41 -12.63
N PRO A 127 6.57 10.32 -12.84
CA PRO A 127 6.30 9.44 -13.98
C PRO A 127 4.86 8.94 -13.90
N ASP A 128 4.18 8.93 -15.05
CA ASP A 128 2.88 8.32 -15.20
C ASP A 128 2.97 6.87 -14.70
N TRP A 129 1.94 6.42 -13.99
CA TRP A 129 1.88 5.00 -13.64
C TRP A 129 1.76 4.17 -14.91
N LYS A 130 2.25 2.94 -14.82
CA LYS A 130 1.96 1.87 -15.75
C LYS A 130 1.30 0.74 -14.97
N TYR A 131 0.76 -0.24 -15.69
CA TYR A 131 0.21 -1.43 -15.08
C TYR A 131 0.60 -2.71 -15.82
N VAL A 132 0.58 -3.81 -15.07
CA VAL A 132 0.76 -5.17 -15.56
C VAL A 132 -0.31 -6.03 -14.92
N ILE A 133 -0.91 -6.92 -15.71
CA ILE A 133 -1.76 -8.00 -15.21
C ILE A 133 -0.98 -9.29 -15.44
N ALA A 134 -0.65 -10.00 -14.38
CA ALA A 134 0.19 -11.18 -14.42
C ALA A 134 -0.11 -12.13 -13.27
N ASP A 135 -0.18 -13.42 -13.57
CA ASP A 135 -0.21 -14.51 -12.60
C ASP A 135 1.17 -14.67 -11.91
N LEU A 136 1.29 -14.13 -10.69
CA LEU A 136 2.57 -14.05 -9.98
C LEU A 136 2.96 -15.39 -9.36
N ASN A 137 1.98 -16.14 -8.83
CA ASN A 137 2.20 -17.42 -8.13
C ASN A 137 1.96 -18.66 -9.02
N LYS A 138 1.57 -18.46 -10.30
CA LYS A 138 1.30 -19.50 -11.31
C LYS A 138 0.12 -20.39 -10.94
N ASP A 139 -0.91 -19.83 -10.30
CA ASP A 139 -2.12 -20.57 -9.91
C ASP A 139 -3.27 -20.44 -10.91
N GLY A 140 -3.08 -19.67 -11.99
CA GLY A 140 -4.07 -19.40 -13.03
C GLY A 140 -4.97 -18.19 -12.73
N GLN A 141 -4.74 -17.47 -11.63
CA GLN A 141 -5.35 -16.19 -11.31
C GLN A 141 -4.32 -15.07 -11.52
N ASP A 142 -4.66 -14.08 -12.33
CA ASP A 142 -3.79 -12.91 -12.49
C ASP A 142 -3.92 -11.96 -11.29
N GLU A 143 -2.80 -11.34 -10.88
CA GLU A 143 -2.76 -10.14 -10.06
C GLU A 143 -2.55 -8.89 -10.92
N LEU A 144 -2.94 -7.73 -10.40
CA LEU A 144 -2.68 -6.42 -10.99
C LEU A 144 -1.55 -5.71 -10.24
N LEU A 145 -0.51 -5.32 -10.97
CA LEU A 145 0.57 -4.46 -10.52
C LEU A 145 0.36 -3.05 -11.08
N ILE A 146 0.47 -2.03 -10.22
CA ILE A 146 0.58 -0.62 -10.62
C ILE A 146 1.99 -0.14 -10.29
N GLY A 147 2.69 0.47 -11.23
CA GLY A 147 4.10 0.83 -11.06
C GLY A 147 4.81 1.12 -12.37
N ASP A 148 6.08 0.74 -12.44
CA ASP A 148 6.91 0.77 -13.64
C ASP A 148 7.92 -0.40 -13.62
N GLU A 149 8.82 -0.41 -14.61
CA GLU A 149 9.86 -1.44 -14.78
C GLU A 149 10.86 -1.53 -13.61
N LYS A 150 10.81 -0.60 -12.65
CA LYS A 150 11.75 -0.48 -11.52
C LYS A 150 11.05 -0.60 -10.16
N PHE A 151 9.82 -0.11 -10.04
CA PHE A 151 9.12 0.01 -8.77
C PHE A 151 7.63 -0.33 -8.89
N VAL A 152 7.15 -1.19 -8.00
CA VAL A 152 5.72 -1.44 -7.81
C VAL A 152 5.18 -0.47 -6.75
N SER A 153 4.14 0.27 -7.11
CA SER A 153 3.45 1.24 -6.24
C SER A 153 2.21 0.67 -5.58
N ALA A 154 1.53 -0.30 -6.21
CA ALA A 154 0.40 -1.00 -5.62
C ALA A 154 0.26 -2.40 -6.22
N ILE A 155 -0.30 -3.32 -5.43
CA ILE A 155 -0.65 -4.68 -5.87
C ILE A 155 -2.11 -4.93 -5.51
N TYR A 156 -2.87 -5.45 -6.47
CA TYR A 156 -4.22 -5.94 -6.26
C TYR A 156 -4.30 -7.42 -6.62
N TYR A 157 -5.04 -8.16 -5.83
CA TYR A 157 -5.40 -9.56 -6.08
C TYR A 157 -6.92 -9.67 -6.23
N LEU A 158 -7.42 -10.83 -6.64
CA LEU A 158 -8.85 -11.09 -6.63
C LEU A 158 -9.24 -11.87 -5.38
N GLU A 159 -10.20 -11.33 -4.63
CA GLU A 159 -10.90 -12.05 -3.58
C GLU A 159 -12.36 -12.19 -4.01
N ASN A 160 -12.84 -13.42 -4.17
CA ASN A 160 -14.20 -13.68 -4.69
C ASN A 160 -14.49 -12.94 -6.01
N LYS A 161 -13.53 -12.92 -6.93
CA LYS A 161 -13.56 -12.21 -8.23
C LYS A 161 -13.62 -10.68 -8.15
N GLN A 162 -13.45 -10.09 -6.97
CA GLN A 162 -13.37 -8.64 -6.83
C GLN A 162 -11.94 -8.20 -6.55
N PRO A 163 -11.44 -7.16 -7.22
CA PRO A 163 -10.14 -6.58 -6.91
C PRO A 163 -10.06 -6.12 -5.47
N LYS A 164 -9.01 -6.54 -4.78
CA LYS A 164 -8.71 -6.13 -3.43
C LYS A 164 -7.26 -5.66 -3.35
N LEU A 165 -7.08 -4.48 -2.79
CA LEU A 165 -5.75 -3.92 -2.57
C LEU A 165 -5.00 -4.79 -1.56
N LEU A 166 -3.80 -5.22 -1.91
CA LEU A 166 -2.87 -5.84 -0.97
C LEU A 166 -2.18 -4.76 -0.14
N HIS A 167 -1.44 -3.87 -0.79
CA HIS A 167 -0.66 -2.79 -0.18
C HIS A 167 -0.27 -1.74 -1.21
N THR A 168 0.05 -0.53 -0.73
CA THR A 168 0.72 0.52 -1.51
C THR A 168 2.14 0.78 -1.01
N ALA A 169 3.04 1.10 -1.93
CA ALA A 169 4.44 1.44 -1.66
C ALA A 169 4.71 2.90 -2.04
N TYR A 170 5.05 3.72 -1.06
CA TYR A 170 5.33 5.14 -1.27
C TYR A 170 6.22 5.75 -0.18
N VAL A 171 6.75 6.94 -0.46
CA VAL A 171 7.42 7.79 0.52
C VAL A 171 6.52 8.98 0.76
N ALA A 172 5.99 9.13 1.97
CA ALA A 172 5.10 10.23 2.30
C ALA A 172 5.81 11.58 2.13
N SER A 173 5.10 12.58 1.60
CA SER A 173 5.63 13.94 1.42
C SER A 173 5.91 14.65 2.75
N ALA A 174 5.22 14.23 3.83
CA ALA A 174 5.44 14.70 5.19
C ALA A 174 5.30 13.54 6.20
N GLY A 175 5.79 13.76 7.43
CA GLY A 175 5.66 12.79 8.53
C GLY A 175 6.68 11.64 8.52
N GLY A 176 7.42 11.44 7.43
CA GLY A 176 8.56 10.52 7.39
C GLY A 176 8.21 9.04 7.19
N PHE A 177 6.94 8.71 6.96
CA PHE A 177 6.49 7.36 6.62
C PHE A 177 7.03 6.91 5.27
N ARG A 178 7.44 5.64 5.20
CA ARG A 178 7.92 4.98 3.99
C ARG A 178 7.36 3.57 3.93
N SER A 179 7.05 3.12 2.73
CA SER A 179 6.71 1.72 2.46
C SER A 179 7.31 1.24 1.15
N SER A 180 7.49 -0.08 1.03
CA SER A 180 8.03 -0.72 -0.17
C SER A 180 7.39 -2.09 -0.41
N LEU A 181 7.35 -2.48 -1.69
CA LEU A 181 6.89 -3.78 -2.16
C LEU A 181 8.01 -4.45 -2.95
N VAL A 182 8.28 -5.71 -2.66
CA VAL A 182 9.20 -6.56 -3.43
C VAL A 182 8.52 -7.88 -3.72
N ILE A 183 8.53 -8.27 -4.99
CA ILE A 183 7.93 -9.51 -5.50
C ILE A 183 9.04 -10.52 -5.75
N TYR A 184 8.79 -11.79 -5.47
CA TYR A 184 9.74 -12.88 -5.69
C TYR A 184 9.26 -13.83 -6.80
N GLU A 185 10.20 -14.54 -7.45
CA GLU A 185 9.91 -15.45 -8.58
C GLU A 185 8.91 -16.59 -8.25
N ASN A 186 8.70 -16.88 -6.96
CA ASN A 186 7.72 -17.86 -6.46
C ASN A 186 6.34 -17.25 -6.19
N GLY A 187 6.10 -15.98 -6.55
CA GLY A 187 4.84 -15.27 -6.34
C GLY A 187 4.64 -14.69 -4.94
N GLN A 188 5.62 -14.85 -4.03
CA GLN A 188 5.54 -14.18 -2.72
C GLN A 188 5.75 -12.68 -2.86
N VAL A 189 5.13 -11.92 -1.95
CA VAL A 189 5.26 -10.46 -1.88
C VAL A 189 5.71 -10.07 -0.48
N ARG A 190 6.85 -9.38 -0.39
CA ARG A 190 7.26 -8.69 0.83
C ARG A 190 6.72 -7.26 0.80
N TYR A 191 5.96 -6.93 1.82
CA TYR A 191 5.68 -5.54 2.20
C TYR A 191 6.61 -5.12 3.33
N ALA A 192 7.07 -3.89 3.28
CA ALA A 192 7.80 -3.28 4.39
C ALA A 192 7.34 -1.85 4.63
N ASP A 193 7.20 -1.45 5.89
CA ASP A 193 6.89 -0.08 6.30
C ASP A 193 7.79 0.38 7.45
N TRP A 194 8.13 1.67 7.46
CA TRP A 194 8.96 2.25 8.51
C TRP A 194 8.80 3.77 8.60
N GLN A 195 9.33 4.31 9.70
CA GLN A 195 9.42 5.74 9.93
C GLN A 195 10.87 6.19 9.74
N SER A 196 11.11 7.26 9.00
CA SER A 196 12.47 7.77 8.71
C SER A 196 13.27 8.13 9.97
N THR A 197 12.58 8.38 11.09
CA THR A 197 13.18 8.73 12.38
C THR A 197 13.55 7.51 13.22
N ARG A 198 13.27 6.30 12.72
CA ARG A 198 13.48 5.03 13.43
C ARG A 198 14.22 4.04 12.54
N PRO A 199 15.18 3.29 13.09
CA PRO A 199 15.92 2.29 12.32
C PRO A 199 15.13 0.97 12.13
N GLU A 200 14.00 0.78 12.81
CA GLU A 200 13.17 -0.42 12.68
C GLU A 200 12.24 -0.35 11.46
N MET A 201 12.26 -1.42 10.66
CA MET A 201 11.35 -1.63 9.52
C MET A 201 10.50 -2.86 9.78
N ASN A 202 9.17 -2.67 9.78
CA ASN A 202 8.23 -3.76 9.86
C ASN A 202 8.23 -4.50 8.54
N LEU A 203 8.28 -5.82 8.60
CA LEU A 203 8.25 -6.70 7.45
C LEU A 203 7.01 -7.59 7.52
N SER A 204 6.33 -7.76 6.39
CA SER A 204 5.28 -8.75 6.20
C SER A 204 5.52 -9.49 4.88
N LEU A 205 5.45 -10.82 4.93
CA LEU A 205 5.52 -11.68 3.75
C LEU A 205 4.13 -12.24 3.46
N TYR A 206 3.72 -12.15 2.20
CA TYR A 206 2.44 -12.61 1.71
C TYR A 206 2.62 -13.68 0.63
N ALA A 207 1.65 -14.59 0.55
CA ALA A 207 1.53 -15.56 -0.53
C ALA A 207 0.08 -15.55 -1.03
N PHE A 208 -0.09 -15.60 -2.35
CA PHE A 208 -1.40 -15.73 -2.99
C PHE A 208 -1.84 -17.19 -3.02
N ASP A 209 -3.15 -17.40 -2.93
CA ASP A 209 -3.80 -18.67 -3.18
C ASP A 209 -5.13 -18.44 -3.92
N LYS A 210 -5.79 -19.54 -4.29
CA LYS A 210 -7.08 -19.50 -5.01
C LYS A 210 -8.20 -18.74 -4.30
N ASP A 211 -8.08 -18.53 -2.98
CA ASP A 211 -9.09 -17.89 -2.14
C ASP A 211 -8.69 -16.42 -1.79
N GLY A 212 -7.50 -15.97 -2.18
CA GLY A 212 -7.03 -14.59 -2.08
C GLY A 212 -5.56 -14.49 -1.68
N VAL A 213 -5.28 -13.90 -0.51
CA VAL A 213 -3.92 -13.69 -0.02
C VAL A 213 -3.80 -14.05 1.46
N GLN A 214 -2.69 -14.69 1.82
CA GLN A 214 -2.34 -15.00 3.20
C GLN A 214 -1.06 -14.29 3.62
N LYS A 215 -1.07 -13.71 4.82
CA LYS A 215 0.16 -13.26 5.47
C LYS A 215 0.84 -14.48 6.09
N ILE A 216 2.01 -14.83 5.58
CA ILE A 216 2.72 -16.07 5.97
C ILE A 216 3.78 -15.83 7.04
N LYS A 217 4.36 -14.62 7.10
CA LYS A 217 5.38 -14.28 8.10
C LYS A 217 5.48 -12.80 8.36
N GLU A 218 5.91 -12.44 9.55
CA GLU A 218 6.25 -11.07 9.94
C GLU A 218 7.62 -11.05 10.60
N GLY A 219 8.24 -9.88 10.60
CA GLY A 219 9.51 -9.65 11.26
C GLY A 219 9.82 -8.17 11.38
N ILE A 220 10.88 -7.86 12.12
CA ILE A 220 11.42 -6.50 12.21
C ILE A 220 12.83 -6.54 11.67
N PHE A 221 13.10 -5.72 10.66
CA PHE A 221 14.43 -5.51 10.11
C PHE A 221 15.03 -4.25 10.69
N GLN A 222 16.25 -4.37 11.24
CA GLN A 222 17.01 -3.22 11.71
C GLN A 222 17.84 -2.66 10.55
N ILE A 223 17.53 -1.44 10.12
CA ILE A 223 18.29 -0.72 9.09
C ILE A 223 19.74 -0.56 9.57
N GLY A 224 20.69 -0.99 8.72
CA GLY A 224 22.12 -0.99 9.03
C GLY A 224 22.62 -2.24 9.77
N SER A 225 21.77 -3.25 9.98
CA SER A 225 22.22 -4.56 10.46
C SER A 225 22.90 -5.39 9.35
N ASP A 226 23.63 -6.43 9.76
CA ASP A 226 24.27 -7.39 8.85
C ASP A 226 23.29 -8.41 8.24
N GLN A 227 22.07 -8.48 8.76
CA GLN A 227 21.04 -9.38 8.23
C GLN A 227 20.40 -8.77 6.98
N LYS A 228 19.77 -9.61 6.15
CA LYS A 228 18.90 -9.14 5.08
C LYS A 228 17.43 -9.41 5.41
N PRO A 229 16.48 -8.60 4.88
CA PRO A 229 15.05 -8.85 5.06
C PRO A 229 14.62 -10.26 4.66
N GLU A 230 15.24 -10.83 3.61
CA GLU A 230 14.94 -12.19 3.12
C GLU A 230 15.33 -13.26 4.15
N GLN A 231 16.40 -13.04 4.92
CA GLN A 231 16.82 -13.99 5.97
C GLN A 231 15.84 -13.98 7.14
N ILE A 232 15.36 -12.80 7.54
CA ILE A 232 14.38 -12.64 8.63
C ILE A 232 13.06 -13.32 8.25
N LEU A 233 12.63 -13.11 7.01
CA LEU A 233 11.40 -13.67 6.47
C LEU A 233 11.57 -15.10 5.92
N GLU A 234 12.75 -15.70 5.99
CA GLU A 234 13.08 -17.03 5.45
C GLU A 234 12.67 -17.22 3.97
N ILE A 235 12.87 -16.19 3.16
CA ILE A 235 12.56 -16.20 1.73
C ILE A 235 13.67 -16.94 0.98
N SER A 236 13.29 -17.95 0.21
CA SER A 236 14.23 -18.82 -0.55
C SER A 236 14.24 -18.55 -2.06
N SER A 237 13.38 -17.64 -2.54
CA SER A 237 13.25 -17.27 -3.95
C SER A 237 14.04 -16.00 -4.25
N ASN A 238 14.47 -15.84 -5.51
CA ASN A 238 15.05 -14.57 -5.97
C ASN A 238 13.96 -13.51 -6.12
N GLU A 239 14.37 -12.25 -6.06
CA GLU A 239 13.52 -11.13 -6.45
C GLU A 239 13.15 -11.23 -7.93
N LEU A 240 11.89 -10.92 -8.24
CA LEU A 240 11.35 -10.91 -9.57
C LEU A 240 11.87 -9.71 -10.35
N ASP A 241 12.33 -9.95 -11.58
CA ASP A 241 12.78 -8.89 -12.49
C ASP A 241 11.58 -8.21 -13.18
N LEU A 242 11.18 -7.04 -12.65
CA LEU A 242 10.04 -6.26 -13.14
C LEU A 242 10.20 -5.78 -14.59
N ALA A 243 11.43 -5.66 -15.08
CA ALA A 243 11.70 -5.21 -16.44
C ALA A 243 11.33 -6.26 -17.51
N LYS A 244 11.05 -7.51 -17.10
CA LYS A 244 10.59 -8.58 -18.01
C LYS A 244 9.11 -8.48 -18.35
N PHE A 245 8.34 -7.68 -17.64
CA PHE A 245 6.93 -7.52 -17.94
C PHE A 245 6.70 -6.52 -19.08
N GLU A 246 5.63 -6.76 -19.83
CA GLU A 246 5.10 -5.79 -20.80
C GLU A 246 4.20 -4.80 -20.07
N TRP A 247 4.81 -3.76 -19.50
CA TRP A 247 4.09 -2.68 -18.82
C TRP A 247 3.25 -1.88 -19.79
N LYS A 248 1.98 -1.69 -19.44
CA LYS A 248 1.00 -0.91 -20.21
C LYS A 248 0.84 0.47 -19.61
N GLU A 249 0.83 1.47 -20.48
CA GLU A 249 0.51 2.85 -20.09
C GLU A 249 -1.01 2.99 -19.90
N PHE A 250 -1.41 3.95 -19.08
CA PHE A 250 -2.81 4.36 -19.00
C PHE A 250 -3.16 5.26 -20.20
N GLU A 251 -4.31 5.02 -20.81
CA GLU A 251 -4.81 5.84 -21.91
C GLU A 251 -5.33 7.17 -21.36
N PRO A 252 -4.96 8.34 -21.90
CA PRO A 252 -5.49 9.62 -21.42
C PRO A 252 -7.02 9.63 -21.44
N ALA A 253 -7.66 10.15 -20.39
CA ALA A 253 -9.09 10.44 -20.47
C ALA A 253 -9.30 11.58 -21.49
N ASN A 254 -10.07 11.29 -22.55
CA ASN A 254 -10.45 12.28 -23.57
C ASN A 254 -11.45 13.30 -23.04
#